data_AF-A0A1B8W7S3-F1
#
_entry.id   AF-A0A1B8W7S3-F1
#
_cell.length_a   1.000
_cell.length_b   1.000
_cell.length_c   1.000
_cell.angle_alpha   90.00
_cell.angle_beta   90.00
_cell.angle_gamma   90.00
#
_symmetry.space_group_name_H-M   'P 1'
#
loop_
_entity.id
_entity.type
_entity.pdbx_description
1 polymer ?
#
loop_
_entity_poly.entity_id
_entity_poly.type
_entity_poly.pdbx_seq_one_letter_code
_entity_poly.pdbx_strand_id
1 'polypeptide(L)'
;MSGQDTSSSHTNARTLKTYQEARLQNHENLRKLVVDAAATLLQEEGPEAVTVRRVSQKMDCSTKIIYSLFVNKEGLAQQLYLEGCKILASEFEKTPKSADPSQYFYNIGETYWQFGQRYPGYYKLMFGGAFADFKPDEESLQGTVTAMRQLLILFSSAQEQGLLPRQYDTEAVVSIAWASLHGVIHLYFGGHLGDVQSAHAVYKQTLTLLVSSLLPEH
;
A
#
# COMPACT_ATOMS: atom_id res chain seq x y z
N MET A 1 -34.25 59.33 -3.59
CA MET A 1 -33.59 58.28 -2.77
C MET A 1 -33.15 57.20 -3.75
N SER A 2 -32.08 57.47 -4.49
CA SER A 2 -30.73 56.92 -4.26
C SER A 2 -30.67 55.41 -4.52
N GLY A 3 -30.55 55.06 -5.80
CA GLY A 3 -30.19 53.73 -6.28
C GLY A 3 -28.72 53.40 -6.00
N GLN A 4 -28.48 52.11 -5.94
CA GLN A 4 -27.23 51.42 -5.66
C GLN A 4 -26.08 51.86 -6.56
N ASP A 5 -24.89 52.00 -5.98
CA ASP A 5 -23.65 51.64 -6.66
C ASP A 5 -22.60 51.22 -5.61
N THR A 6 -22.66 49.97 -5.19
CA THR A 6 -21.58 49.31 -4.44
C THR A 6 -20.96 48.25 -5.32
N SER A 7 -20.06 48.69 -6.19
CA SER A 7 -19.06 47.85 -6.86
C SER A 7 -18.13 47.25 -5.80
N SER A 8 -18.47 46.06 -5.30
CA SER A 8 -17.55 45.22 -4.52
C SER A 8 -16.61 44.50 -5.47
N SER A 9 -15.48 45.14 -5.76
CA SER A 9 -14.31 44.52 -6.39
C SER A 9 -13.71 43.46 -5.45
N HIS A 10 -14.02 42.18 -5.69
CA HIS A 10 -13.27 41.09 -5.09
C HIS A 10 -11.87 41.01 -5.72
N THR A 11 -10.94 41.75 -5.13
CA THR A 11 -9.51 41.62 -5.45
C THR A 11 -9.04 40.26 -4.95
N ASN A 12 -8.90 39.31 -5.87
CA ASN A 12 -8.30 38.01 -5.64
C ASN A 12 -6.80 38.23 -5.37
N ALA A 13 -6.44 38.49 -4.11
CA ALA A 13 -5.07 38.77 -3.69
C ALA A 13 -4.23 37.51 -3.92
N ARG A 14 -3.39 37.54 -4.95
CA ARG A 14 -2.47 36.46 -5.30
C ARG A 14 -1.43 36.33 -4.19
N THR A 15 -1.57 35.32 -3.33
CA THR A 15 -0.62 35.06 -2.23
C THR A 15 0.77 34.77 -2.82
N LEU A 16 1.76 35.60 -2.50
CA LEU A 16 3.14 35.43 -2.94
C LEU A 16 3.82 34.34 -2.11
N LYS A 17 4.44 33.36 -2.77
CA LYS A 17 5.30 32.37 -2.10
C LYS A 17 6.71 32.91 -1.93
N THR A 18 7.34 32.60 -0.80
CA THR A 18 8.75 32.95 -0.60
C THR A 18 9.65 32.08 -1.50
N TYR A 19 10.88 32.54 -1.76
CA TYR A 19 11.88 31.73 -2.48
C TYR A 19 12.12 30.37 -1.80
N GLN A 20 12.13 30.34 -0.47
CA GLN A 20 12.32 29.12 0.31
C GLN A 20 11.15 28.14 0.09
N GLU A 21 9.92 28.61 0.14
CA GLU A 21 8.73 27.80 -0.15
C GLU A 21 8.72 27.27 -1.59
N ALA A 22 9.03 28.12 -2.57
CA ALA A 22 9.09 27.71 -3.97
C ALA A 22 10.19 26.66 -4.20
N ARG A 23 11.35 26.82 -3.56
CA ARG A 23 12.46 25.86 -3.66
C ARG A 23 12.10 24.52 -3.00
N LEU A 24 11.49 24.53 -1.82
CA LEU A 24 11.05 23.31 -1.13
C LEU A 24 9.98 22.57 -1.95
N GLN A 25 8.98 23.30 -2.45
CA GLN A 25 7.94 22.71 -3.29
C GLN A 25 8.53 22.09 -4.57
N ASN A 26 9.45 22.78 -5.25
CA ASN A 26 10.10 22.23 -6.43
C ASN A 26 10.92 20.98 -6.10
N HIS A 27 11.58 20.96 -4.94
CA HIS A 27 12.32 19.79 -4.47
C HIS A 27 11.38 18.60 -4.20
N GLU A 28 10.25 18.81 -3.50
CA GLU A 28 9.23 17.78 -3.25
C GLU A 28 8.58 17.27 -4.53
N ASN A 29 8.24 18.18 -5.46
CA ASN A 29 7.71 17.81 -6.76
C ASN A 29 8.70 16.94 -7.54
N LEU A 30 9.98 17.29 -7.53
CA LEU A 30 11.01 16.50 -8.21
C LEU A 30 11.19 15.13 -7.55
N ARG A 31 11.17 15.05 -6.21
CA ARG A 31 11.17 13.75 -5.49
C ARG A 31 10.00 12.88 -5.95
N LYS A 32 8.79 13.46 -6.02
CA LYS A 32 7.60 12.74 -6.47
C LYS A 32 7.75 12.21 -7.89
N LEU A 33 8.18 13.04 -8.84
CA LEU A 33 8.39 12.61 -10.23
C LEU A 33 9.38 11.45 -10.35
N VAL A 34 10.44 11.46 -9.54
CA VAL A 34 11.42 10.37 -9.50
C VAL A 34 10.79 9.08 -8.93
N VAL A 35 9.97 9.18 -7.88
CA VAL A 35 9.23 8.03 -7.33
C VAL A 35 8.23 7.51 -8.36
N ASP A 36 7.48 8.37 -9.05
CA ASP A 36 6.50 7.97 -10.07
C ASP A 36 7.19 7.21 -11.25
N ALA A 37 8.36 7.68 -11.68
CA ALA A 37 9.15 6.99 -12.70
C ALA A 37 9.66 5.63 -12.22
N ALA A 38 10.08 5.54 -10.96
CA ALA A 38 10.53 4.30 -10.34
C ALA A 38 9.37 3.31 -10.13
N ALA A 39 8.19 3.79 -9.73
CA ALA A 39 6.95 3.04 -9.59
C ALA A 39 6.51 2.45 -10.94
N THR A 40 6.66 3.22 -12.01
CA THR A 40 6.38 2.74 -13.37
C THR A 40 7.30 1.57 -13.74
N LEU A 41 8.62 1.70 -13.53
CA LEU A 41 9.57 0.60 -13.74
C LEU A 41 9.25 -0.61 -12.86
N LEU A 42 8.88 -0.37 -11.61
CA LEU A 42 8.54 -1.42 -10.64
C LEU A 42 7.36 -2.26 -11.13
N GLN A 43 6.32 -1.64 -11.67
CA GLN A 43 5.13 -2.33 -12.15
C GLN A 43 5.31 -2.97 -13.52
N GLU A 44 6.02 -2.32 -14.44
CA GLU A 44 6.25 -2.82 -15.80
C GLU A 44 7.23 -4.01 -15.81
N GLU A 45 8.28 -3.94 -14.98
CA GLU A 45 9.46 -4.81 -15.13
C GLU A 45 9.95 -5.44 -13.82
N GLY A 46 9.31 -5.10 -12.70
CA GLY A 46 9.59 -5.69 -11.39
C GLY A 46 10.64 -4.94 -10.56
N PRO A 47 10.81 -5.37 -9.30
CA PRO A 47 11.74 -4.77 -8.33
C PRO A 47 13.18 -4.57 -8.83
N GLU A 48 13.70 -5.56 -9.55
CA GLU A 48 15.09 -5.60 -10.02
C GLU A 48 15.38 -4.51 -11.07
N ALA A 49 14.35 -4.07 -11.79
CA ALA A 49 14.43 -2.98 -12.77
C ALA A 49 14.62 -1.60 -12.13
N VAL A 50 14.28 -1.44 -10.85
CA VAL A 50 14.36 -0.15 -10.17
C VAL A 50 15.81 0.14 -9.75
N THR A 51 16.56 0.76 -10.66
CA THR A 51 17.94 1.20 -10.43
C THR A 51 18.07 2.69 -10.69
N VAL A 52 19.01 3.35 -9.99
CA VAL A 52 19.30 4.80 -10.18
C VAL A 52 19.53 5.14 -11.66
N ARG A 53 20.25 4.29 -12.39
CA ARG A 53 20.52 4.48 -13.82
C ARG A 53 19.25 4.40 -14.67
N ARG A 54 18.39 3.40 -14.43
CA ARG A 54 17.16 3.23 -15.21
C ARG A 54 16.15 4.33 -14.91
N VAL A 55 16.04 4.73 -13.65
CA VAL A 55 15.19 5.84 -13.22
C VAL A 55 15.69 7.15 -13.84
N SER A 56 17.00 7.42 -13.82
CA SER A 56 17.55 8.63 -14.45
C SER A 56 17.37 8.64 -15.97
N GLN A 57 17.50 7.49 -16.63
CA GLN A 57 17.21 7.34 -18.06
C GLN A 57 15.73 7.62 -18.37
N LYS A 58 14.80 7.07 -17.58
CA LYS A 58 13.36 7.30 -17.77
C LYS A 58 12.97 8.77 -17.52
N MET A 59 13.69 9.44 -16.61
CA MET A 59 13.52 10.85 -16.27
C MET A 59 14.29 11.83 -17.18
N ASP A 60 15.04 11.33 -18.17
CA ASP A 60 15.95 12.11 -19.01
C ASP A 60 16.86 13.05 -18.20
N CYS A 61 17.50 12.48 -17.17
CA CYS A 61 18.29 13.26 -16.22
C CYS A 61 19.59 12.53 -15.83
N SER A 62 20.51 13.28 -15.23
CA SER A 62 21.74 12.67 -14.71
C SER A 62 21.47 11.89 -13.42
N THR A 63 22.22 10.80 -13.20
CA THR A 63 22.17 10.03 -11.95
C THR A 63 22.45 10.89 -10.71
N LYS A 64 23.21 11.99 -10.86
CA LYS A 64 23.48 12.96 -9.78
C LYS A 64 22.20 13.58 -9.21
N ILE A 65 21.17 13.79 -10.04
CA ILE A 65 19.88 14.32 -9.56
C ILE A 65 19.21 13.32 -8.63
N ILE A 66 19.20 12.03 -9.00
CA ILE A 66 18.63 10.97 -8.14
C ILE A 66 19.39 10.90 -6.81
N TYR A 67 20.72 10.89 -6.84
CA TYR A 67 21.55 10.89 -5.62
C TYR A 67 21.39 12.14 -4.76
N SER A 68 21.05 13.29 -5.34
CA SER A 68 20.78 14.51 -4.57
C SER A 68 19.46 14.47 -3.80
N LEU A 69 18.52 13.61 -4.23
CA LEU A 69 17.22 13.43 -3.61
C LEU A 69 17.20 12.22 -2.68
N PHE A 70 17.81 11.12 -3.11
CA PHE A 70 17.84 9.85 -2.39
C PHE A 70 19.29 9.49 -2.14
N VAL A 71 19.66 9.39 -0.87
CA VAL A 71 21.05 9.11 -0.44
C VAL A 71 21.60 7.86 -1.13
N ASN A 72 20.74 6.87 -1.37
CA ASN A 72 21.08 5.59 -1.98
C ASN A 72 19.84 4.94 -2.63
N LYS A 73 20.02 3.73 -3.18
CA LYS A 73 18.93 2.93 -3.78
C LYS A 73 17.88 2.55 -2.74
N GLU A 74 18.30 2.31 -1.50
CA GLU A 74 17.43 1.96 -0.37
C GLU A 74 16.43 3.07 -0.06
N GLY A 75 16.84 4.34 -0.11
CA GLY A 75 15.91 5.47 0.10
C GLY A 75 14.82 5.57 -0.96
N LEU A 76 15.11 5.19 -2.21
CA LEU A 76 14.09 5.10 -3.26
C LEU A 76 13.16 3.89 -3.05
N ALA A 77 13.73 2.73 -2.69
CA ALA A 77 12.96 1.53 -2.36
C ALA A 77 12.01 1.76 -1.18
N GLN A 78 12.46 2.49 -0.14
CA GLN A 78 11.65 2.87 1.01
C GLN A 78 10.42 3.70 0.60
N GLN A 79 10.60 4.70 -0.27
CA GLN A 79 9.48 5.51 -0.74
C GLN A 79 8.46 4.68 -1.54
N LEU A 80 8.94 3.77 -2.38
CA LEU A 80 8.07 2.85 -3.12
C LEU A 80 7.36 1.86 -2.18
N TYR A 81 8.03 1.42 -1.11
CA TYR A 81 7.42 0.57 -0.08
C TYR A 81 6.26 1.31 0.60
N LEU A 82 6.50 2.55 1.06
CA LEU A 82 5.49 3.39 1.69
C LEU A 82 4.33 3.73 0.74
N GLU A 83 4.61 3.93 -0.55
CA GLU A 83 3.57 4.09 -1.57
C GLU A 83 2.73 2.80 -1.71
N GLY A 84 3.38 1.64 -1.75
CA GLY A 84 2.70 0.34 -1.75
C GLY A 84 1.81 0.14 -0.53
N CYS A 85 2.28 0.52 0.68
CA CYS A 85 1.46 0.53 1.89
C CYS A 85 0.22 1.42 1.74
N LYS A 86 0.37 2.63 1.19
CA LYS A 86 -0.75 3.57 0.96
C LYS A 86 -1.75 3.02 -0.04
N ILE A 87 -1.28 2.40 -1.13
CA ILE A 87 -2.16 1.75 -2.11
C ILE A 87 -2.93 0.62 -1.44
N LEU A 88 -2.25 -0.28 -0.71
CA LEU A 88 -2.89 -1.38 -0.01
C LEU A 88 -3.94 -0.91 1.01
N ALA A 89 -3.59 0.11 1.81
CA ALA A 89 -4.52 0.73 2.75
C ALA A 89 -5.77 1.25 2.04
N SER A 90 -5.58 1.97 0.92
CA SER A 90 -6.67 2.53 0.12
C SER A 90 -7.57 1.45 -0.47
N GLU A 91 -7.02 0.32 -0.94
CA GLU A 91 -7.82 -0.79 -1.46
C GLU A 91 -8.63 -1.47 -0.34
N PHE A 92 -8.05 -1.67 0.84
CA PHE A 92 -8.79 -2.17 2.00
C PHE A 92 -9.89 -1.21 2.47
N GLU A 93 -9.65 0.11 2.44
CA GLU A 93 -10.68 1.11 2.76
C GLU A 93 -11.87 1.08 1.79
N LYS A 94 -11.61 0.81 0.49
CA LYS A 94 -12.65 0.69 -0.55
C LYS A 94 -13.39 -0.65 -0.52
N THR A 95 -12.93 -1.61 0.29
CA THR A 95 -13.54 -2.93 0.36
C THR A 95 -15.00 -2.81 0.83
N PRO A 96 -15.98 -3.44 0.14
CA PRO A 96 -17.38 -3.40 0.55
C PRO A 96 -17.55 -3.87 1.99
N LYS A 97 -18.10 -3.00 2.84
CA LYS A 97 -18.43 -3.33 4.23
C LYS A 97 -19.59 -4.31 4.27
N SER A 98 -19.60 -5.20 5.26
CA SER A 98 -20.74 -6.06 5.60
C SER A 98 -21.05 -5.92 7.07
N ALA A 99 -22.33 -6.05 7.44
CA ALA A 99 -22.74 -6.14 8.84
C ALA A 99 -22.32 -7.48 9.46
N ASP A 100 -22.21 -8.53 8.64
CA ASP A 100 -21.62 -9.80 9.03
C ASP A 100 -20.07 -9.70 8.97
N PRO A 101 -19.37 -9.82 10.11
CA PRO A 101 -17.91 -9.79 10.17
C PRO A 101 -17.25 -10.88 9.33
N SER A 102 -17.87 -12.06 9.19
CA SER A 102 -17.35 -13.16 8.38
C SER A 102 -17.31 -12.81 6.91
N GLN A 103 -18.42 -12.30 6.37
CA GLN A 103 -18.48 -11.78 5.02
C GLN A 103 -17.54 -10.58 4.81
N TYR A 104 -17.40 -9.69 5.79
CA TYR A 104 -16.49 -8.56 5.66
C TYR A 104 -15.01 -9.01 5.64
N PHE A 105 -14.63 -9.98 6.48
CA PHE A 105 -13.29 -10.58 6.44
C PHE A 105 -13.02 -11.24 5.10
N TYR A 106 -14.00 -11.98 4.55
CA TYR A 106 -13.90 -12.57 3.22
C TYR A 106 -13.66 -11.50 2.15
N ASN A 107 -14.38 -10.38 2.19
CA ASN A 107 -14.20 -9.28 1.24
C ASN A 107 -12.78 -8.67 1.34
N ILE A 108 -12.26 -8.44 2.55
CA ILE A 108 -10.89 -7.95 2.75
C ILE A 108 -9.87 -8.96 2.19
N GLY A 109 -10.08 -10.25 2.46
CA GLY A 109 -9.25 -11.33 1.95
C GLY A 109 -9.19 -11.35 0.43
N GLU A 110 -10.32 -11.24 -0.26
CA GLU A 110 -10.35 -11.15 -1.73
C GLU A 110 -9.67 -9.86 -2.23
N THR A 111 -9.87 -8.72 -1.57
CA THR A 111 -9.13 -7.48 -1.89
C THR A 111 -7.62 -7.68 -1.80
N TYR A 112 -7.13 -8.42 -0.81
CA TYR A 112 -5.70 -8.70 -0.66
C TYR A 112 -5.14 -9.54 -1.82
N TRP A 113 -5.90 -10.54 -2.29
CA TRP A 113 -5.57 -11.28 -3.51
C TRP A 113 -5.49 -10.35 -4.73
N GLN A 114 -6.53 -9.52 -4.93
CA GLN A 114 -6.58 -8.58 -6.04
C GLN A 114 -5.43 -7.56 -6.01
N PHE A 115 -4.98 -7.13 -4.82
CA PHE A 115 -3.80 -6.29 -4.69
C PHE A 115 -2.55 -6.97 -5.25
N GLY A 116 -2.32 -8.25 -4.93
CA GLY A 116 -1.20 -9.02 -5.49
C GLY A 116 -1.24 -9.07 -7.02
N GLN A 117 -2.43 -9.24 -7.59
CA GLN A 117 -2.62 -9.35 -9.04
C GLN A 117 -2.51 -8.00 -9.78
N ARG A 118 -3.07 -6.93 -9.20
CA ARG A 118 -3.11 -5.61 -9.81
C ARG A 118 -1.82 -4.83 -9.62
N TYR A 119 -1.10 -5.10 -8.53
CA TYR A 119 0.11 -4.39 -8.15
C TYR A 119 1.28 -5.34 -7.85
N PRO A 120 1.62 -6.29 -8.75
CA PRO A 120 2.61 -7.32 -8.48
C PRO A 120 4.01 -6.76 -8.18
N GLY A 121 4.37 -5.62 -8.78
CA GLY A 121 5.63 -4.93 -8.48
C GLY A 121 5.74 -4.49 -7.03
N TYR A 122 4.72 -3.78 -6.53
CA TYR A 122 4.63 -3.37 -5.12
C TYR A 122 4.59 -4.57 -4.18
N TYR A 123 3.79 -5.61 -4.49
CA TYR A 123 3.75 -6.81 -3.66
C TYR A 123 5.15 -7.44 -3.52
N LYS A 124 5.86 -7.62 -4.64
CA LYS A 124 7.21 -8.22 -4.63
C LYS A 124 8.25 -7.33 -3.95
N LEU A 125 8.16 -6.01 -4.10
CA LEU A 125 8.99 -5.05 -3.36
C LEU A 125 8.74 -5.15 -1.85
N MET A 126 7.47 -5.12 -1.44
CA MET A 126 7.09 -5.05 -0.03
C MET A 126 7.38 -6.35 0.72
N PHE A 127 7.20 -7.50 0.05
CA PHE A 127 7.19 -8.79 0.74
C PHE A 127 7.97 -9.91 0.04
N GLY A 128 8.33 -9.72 -1.23
CA GLY A 128 8.99 -10.75 -2.04
C GLY A 128 10.49 -10.90 -1.79
N GLY A 129 11.10 -10.08 -0.93
CA GLY A 129 12.55 -10.08 -0.69
C GLY A 129 13.38 -9.67 -1.91
N ALA A 130 12.75 -9.11 -2.94
CA ALA A 130 13.37 -8.84 -4.24
C ALA A 130 14.45 -7.73 -4.19
N PHE A 131 14.49 -6.96 -3.11
CA PHE A 131 15.61 -6.09 -2.78
C PHE A 131 16.40 -6.74 -1.64
N ALA A 132 17.36 -7.60 -1.98
CA ALA A 132 18.16 -8.36 -1.00
C ALA A 132 18.79 -7.48 0.10
N ASP A 133 19.11 -6.22 -0.23
CA ASP A 133 19.74 -5.27 0.69
C ASP A 133 18.73 -4.32 1.38
N PHE A 134 17.48 -4.24 0.91
CA PHE A 134 16.47 -3.38 1.54
C PHE A 134 15.80 -4.11 2.69
N LYS A 135 15.97 -3.57 3.89
CA LYS A 135 15.24 -3.99 5.08
C LYS A 135 14.27 -2.87 5.46
N PRO A 136 12.96 -3.13 5.56
CA PRO A 136 12.00 -2.15 6.05
C PRO A 136 12.46 -1.60 7.40
N ASP A 137 12.57 -0.28 7.48
CA ASP A 137 12.85 0.42 8.73
C ASP A 137 11.56 0.64 9.54
N GLU A 138 11.67 1.32 10.68
CA GLU A 138 10.53 1.57 11.58
C GLU A 138 9.38 2.29 10.87
N GLU A 139 9.68 3.31 10.05
CA GLU A 139 8.66 4.03 9.27
C GLU A 139 7.95 3.10 8.28
N SER A 140 8.71 2.25 7.57
CA SER A 140 8.15 1.27 6.64
C SER A 140 7.25 0.26 7.35
N LEU A 141 7.69 -0.26 8.50
CA LEU A 141 6.89 -1.19 9.31
C LEU A 141 5.60 -0.53 9.81
N GLN A 142 5.66 0.72 10.24
CA GLN A 142 4.48 1.50 10.62
C GLN A 142 3.53 1.73 9.44
N GLY A 143 4.07 1.89 8.22
CA GLY A 143 3.30 1.91 6.98
C GLY A 143 2.49 0.63 6.77
N THR A 144 3.10 -0.54 7.01
CA THR A 144 2.42 -1.84 6.94
C THR A 144 1.35 -2.00 8.01
N VAL A 145 1.61 -1.59 9.25
CA VAL A 145 0.59 -1.57 10.33
C VAL A 145 -0.60 -0.70 9.92
N THR A 146 -0.34 0.47 9.34
CA THR A 146 -1.38 1.38 8.85
C THR A 146 -2.20 0.73 7.73
N ALA A 147 -1.54 0.03 6.81
CA ALA A 147 -2.23 -0.72 5.76
C ALA A 147 -3.15 -1.81 6.33
N MET A 148 -2.71 -2.53 7.38
CA MET A 148 -3.49 -3.61 8.00
C MET A 148 -4.60 -3.13 8.97
N ARG A 149 -4.78 -1.82 9.13
CA ARG A 149 -5.72 -1.23 10.11
C ARG A 149 -7.15 -1.75 9.99
N GLN A 150 -7.63 -2.05 8.78
CA GLN A 150 -9.00 -2.56 8.58
C GLN A 150 -9.20 -3.95 9.20
N LEU A 151 -8.17 -4.81 9.20
CA LEU A 151 -8.22 -6.11 9.86
C LEU A 151 -8.17 -5.97 11.38
N LEU A 152 -7.35 -5.04 11.90
CA LEU A 152 -7.32 -4.72 13.34
C LEU A 152 -8.71 -4.29 13.83
N ILE A 153 -9.34 -3.33 13.14
CA ILE A 153 -10.70 -2.85 13.47
C ILE A 153 -11.72 -4.00 13.43
N LEU A 154 -11.65 -4.83 12.39
CA LEU A 154 -12.57 -5.96 12.21
C LEU A 154 -12.46 -6.97 13.37
N PHE A 155 -11.26 -7.46 13.66
CA PHE A 155 -11.09 -8.48 14.70
C PHE A 155 -11.30 -7.92 16.11
N SER A 156 -10.92 -6.67 16.39
CA SER A 156 -11.28 -6.03 17.66
C SER A 156 -12.79 -5.93 17.83
N SER A 157 -13.53 -5.52 16.80
CA SER A 157 -14.99 -5.44 16.88
C SER A 157 -15.64 -6.83 17.05
N ALA A 158 -15.14 -7.86 16.35
CA ALA A 158 -15.61 -9.23 16.54
C ALA A 158 -15.37 -9.74 17.98
N GLN A 159 -14.24 -9.38 18.60
CA GLN A 159 -13.96 -9.67 20.00
C GLN A 159 -14.87 -8.92 20.97
N GLU A 160 -15.21 -7.67 20.65
CA GLU A 160 -16.15 -6.88 21.44
C GLU A 160 -17.55 -7.50 21.45
N GLN A 161 -17.98 -7.99 20.29
CA GLN A 161 -19.28 -8.66 20.06
C GLN A 161 -19.33 -10.12 20.55
N GLY A 162 -18.20 -10.69 20.98
CA GLY A 162 -18.11 -12.07 21.46
C GLY A 162 -18.05 -13.13 20.35
N LEU A 163 -17.89 -12.72 19.09
CA LEU A 163 -17.78 -13.61 17.92
C LEU A 163 -16.38 -14.23 17.79
N LEU A 164 -15.37 -13.55 18.34
CA LEU A 164 -13.99 -14.05 18.45
C LEU A 164 -13.58 -14.03 19.93
N PRO A 165 -12.96 -15.09 20.48
CA PRO A 165 -12.55 -15.10 21.89
C PRO A 165 -11.54 -13.99 22.20
N ARG A 166 -11.79 -13.23 23.28
CA ARG A 166 -10.93 -12.12 23.75
C ARG A 166 -9.57 -12.56 24.30
N GLN A 167 -9.38 -13.86 24.53
CA GLN A 167 -8.12 -14.43 25.00
C GLN A 167 -7.01 -14.39 23.94
N TYR A 168 -7.37 -14.26 22.66
CA TYR A 168 -6.41 -14.10 21.57
C TYR A 168 -6.01 -12.64 21.44
N ASP A 169 -4.72 -12.37 21.33
CA ASP A 169 -4.23 -11.04 21.00
C ASP A 169 -4.65 -10.64 19.57
N THR A 170 -5.20 -9.43 19.41
CA THR A 170 -5.75 -9.00 18.12
C THR A 170 -4.65 -8.90 17.05
N GLU A 171 -3.47 -8.37 17.39
CA GLU A 171 -2.36 -8.23 16.43
C GLU A 171 -1.84 -9.59 15.99
N ALA A 172 -1.79 -10.56 16.90
CA ALA A 172 -1.47 -11.95 16.59
C ALA A 172 -2.51 -12.57 15.63
N VAL A 173 -3.81 -12.35 15.85
CA VAL A 173 -4.87 -12.83 14.95
C VAL A 173 -4.74 -12.21 13.55
N VAL A 174 -4.49 -10.90 13.46
CA VAL A 174 -4.21 -10.22 12.19
C VAL A 174 -2.99 -10.84 11.51
N SER A 175 -1.91 -11.08 12.26
CA SER A 175 -0.67 -11.66 11.74
C SER A 175 -0.88 -13.08 11.22
N ILE A 176 -1.66 -13.91 11.92
CA ILE A 176 -1.99 -15.29 11.49
C ILE A 176 -2.80 -15.29 10.20
N ALA A 177 -3.86 -14.46 10.15
CA ALA A 177 -4.70 -14.31 8.96
C ALA A 177 -3.86 -13.83 7.77
N TRP A 178 -3.07 -12.77 7.99
CA TRP A 178 -2.22 -12.20 6.96
C TRP A 178 -1.15 -13.18 6.48
N ALA A 179 -0.39 -13.81 7.38
CA ALA A 179 0.65 -14.78 7.02
C ALA A 179 0.10 -15.95 6.20
N SER A 180 -1.09 -16.44 6.54
CA SER A 180 -1.73 -17.54 5.83
C SER A 180 -2.09 -17.17 4.38
N LEU A 181 -2.76 -16.02 4.19
CA LEU A 181 -3.11 -15.52 2.86
C LEU A 181 -1.87 -15.10 2.06
N HIS A 182 -0.93 -14.45 2.73
CA HIS A 182 0.35 -14.03 2.17
C HIS A 182 1.14 -15.21 1.62
N GLY A 183 1.24 -16.31 2.38
CA GLY A 183 1.96 -17.51 1.98
C GLY A 183 1.44 -18.09 0.67
N VAL A 184 0.12 -18.10 0.45
CA VAL A 184 -0.47 -18.58 -0.81
C VAL A 184 -0.05 -17.69 -1.99
N ILE A 185 -0.18 -16.36 -1.86
CA ILE A 185 0.23 -15.44 -2.93
C ILE A 185 1.73 -15.54 -3.20
N HIS A 186 2.55 -15.67 -2.15
CA HIS A 186 4.00 -15.81 -2.28
C HIS A 186 4.38 -17.12 -2.99
N LEU A 187 3.75 -18.24 -2.64
CA LEU A 187 3.95 -19.54 -3.30
C LEU A 187 3.50 -19.50 -4.78
N TYR A 188 2.41 -18.79 -5.07
CA TYR A 188 1.97 -18.55 -6.44
C TYR A 188 3.02 -17.77 -7.23
N PHE A 189 3.54 -16.65 -6.71
CA PHE A 189 4.62 -15.92 -7.39
C PHE A 189 5.91 -16.73 -7.52
N GLY A 190 6.18 -17.65 -6.60
CA GLY A 190 7.27 -18.61 -6.71
C GLY A 190 7.03 -19.76 -7.70
N GLY A 191 5.85 -19.82 -8.35
CA GLY A 191 5.50 -20.88 -9.32
C GLY A 191 5.10 -22.22 -8.71
N HIS A 192 4.88 -22.29 -7.40
CA HIS A 192 4.61 -23.55 -6.69
C HIS A 192 3.14 -23.99 -6.77
N LEU A 193 2.23 -23.09 -7.16
CA LEU A 193 0.78 -23.34 -7.17
C LEU A 193 0.16 -23.40 -8.59
N GLY A 194 1.00 -23.55 -9.62
CA GLY A 194 0.53 -23.63 -11.01
C GLY A 194 0.06 -22.29 -11.55
N ASP A 195 -1.04 -22.30 -12.30
CA ASP A 195 -1.62 -21.10 -12.90
C ASP A 195 -2.43 -20.26 -11.89
N VAL A 196 -2.86 -19.08 -12.34
CA VAL A 196 -3.62 -18.14 -11.50
C VAL A 196 -4.94 -18.73 -10.99
N GLN A 197 -5.62 -19.58 -11.79
CA GLN A 197 -6.87 -20.21 -11.38
C GLN A 197 -6.62 -21.22 -10.25
N SER A 198 -5.61 -22.05 -10.39
CA SER A 198 -5.22 -23.07 -9.40
C SER A 198 -4.77 -22.41 -8.09
N ALA A 199 -3.95 -21.38 -8.18
CA ALA A 199 -3.51 -20.60 -7.02
C ALA A 199 -4.67 -19.88 -6.32
N HIS A 200 -5.59 -19.26 -7.08
CA HIS A 200 -6.77 -18.60 -6.49
C HIS A 200 -7.70 -19.61 -5.83
N ALA A 201 -7.84 -20.83 -6.36
CA ALA A 201 -8.63 -21.88 -5.72
C ALA A 201 -8.06 -22.26 -4.34
N VAL A 202 -6.74 -22.43 -4.23
CA VAL A 202 -6.05 -22.63 -2.94
C VAL A 202 -6.28 -21.43 -2.02
N TYR A 203 -6.11 -20.21 -2.53
CA TYR A 203 -6.30 -18.98 -1.77
C TYR A 203 -7.71 -18.87 -1.18
N LYS A 204 -8.73 -19.09 -2.01
CA LYS A 204 -10.14 -19.07 -1.57
C LYS A 204 -10.40 -20.12 -0.51
N GLN A 205 -9.85 -21.31 -0.65
CA GLN A 205 -10.04 -22.36 0.34
C GLN A 205 -9.33 -22.03 1.67
N THR A 206 -8.12 -21.47 1.62
CA THR A 206 -7.43 -20.93 2.80
C THR A 206 -8.25 -19.82 3.47
N LEU A 207 -8.77 -18.87 2.70
CA LEU A 207 -9.60 -17.78 3.20
C LEU A 207 -10.89 -18.30 3.85
N THR A 208 -11.59 -19.24 3.21
CA THR A 208 -12.79 -19.87 3.79
C THR A 208 -12.48 -20.57 5.11
N LEU A 209 -11.39 -21.33 5.20
CA LEU A 209 -10.99 -22.00 6.44
C LEU A 209 -10.65 -20.98 7.56
N LEU A 210 -9.97 -19.89 7.22
CA LEU A 210 -9.68 -18.82 8.19
C LEU A 210 -10.97 -18.15 8.67
N VAL A 211 -11.89 -17.82 7.78
CA VAL A 211 -13.19 -17.22 8.13
C VAL A 211 -13.96 -18.16 9.06
N SER A 212 -14.11 -19.43 8.70
CA SER A 212 -14.84 -20.41 9.53
C SER A 212 -14.16 -20.66 10.89
N SER A 213 -12.83 -20.57 10.97
CA SER A 213 -12.10 -20.81 12.22
C SER A 213 -12.09 -19.60 13.15
N LEU A 214 -12.03 -18.38 12.60
CA LEU A 214 -11.93 -17.15 13.39
C LEU A 214 -13.29 -16.53 13.69
N LEU A 215 -14.27 -16.73 12.80
CA LEU A 215 -15.60 -16.13 12.87
C LEU A 215 -16.65 -17.20 12.47
N PRO A 216 -16.83 -18.26 13.27
CA PRO A 216 -17.79 -19.31 12.98
C PRO A 216 -19.22 -18.73 12.98
N GLU A 217 -20.07 -19.24 12.07
CA GLU A 217 -21.50 -18.95 12.11
C GLU A 217 -22.08 -19.51 13.43
N HIS A 218 -22.81 -18.68 14.18
CA HIS A 218 -23.50 -19.06 15.42
C HIS A 218 -24.97 -19.38 15.17
#